data_AF-W7SWU8-F1
#
_entry.id   AF-W7SWU8-F1
#
_cell.length_a   1.000
_cell.length_b   1.000
_cell.length_c   1.000
_cell.angle_alpha   90.00
_cell.angle_beta   90.00
_cell.angle_gamma   90.00
#
_symmetry.space_group_name_H-M   'P 1'
#
loop_
_entity.id
_entity.type
_entity.pdbx_description
1 polymer ?
#
loop_
_entity_poly.entity_id
_entity_poly.type
_entity_poly.pdbx_seq_one_letter_code
_entity_poly.pdbx_strand_id
1 'polypeptide(L)'
;MAVFECAGCEAELTARLTEVPLPGHAHQHYRHDLLPALMEQGTYAVDPKPWGPPWRKWDEVGEEEAAARGVYAPVYSLSYGAGGAVIAPGDGRGMRLIPERLDGYC
;
A
#
# COMPACT_ATOMS: atom_id res chain seq x y z
N MET A 1 5.59 -2.86 18.79
CA MET A 1 6.58 -2.10 18.01
C MET A 1 7.25 -3.04 17.03
N ALA A 2 7.48 -2.61 15.80
CA ALA A 2 8.05 -3.43 14.72
C ALA A 2 9.17 -2.68 13.98
N VAL A 3 10.05 -3.43 13.31
CA VAL A 3 11.04 -2.90 12.36
C VAL A 3 10.75 -3.58 11.03
N PHE A 4 10.67 -2.81 9.94
CA PHE A 4 10.54 -3.39 8.60
C PHE A 4 11.94 -3.70 8.07
N GLU A 5 12.08 -4.86 7.46
CA GLU A 5 13.34 -5.36 6.90
C GLU A 5 13.14 -5.79 5.43
N CYS A 6 14.23 -5.79 4.67
CA CYS A 6 14.21 -6.32 3.32
C CYS A 6 14.14 -7.85 3.35
N ALA A 7 13.09 -8.44 2.78
CA ALA A 7 12.93 -9.90 2.73
C ALA A 7 14.05 -10.65 1.97
N GLY A 8 14.86 -9.94 1.17
CA GLY A 8 15.97 -10.54 0.41
C GLY A 8 17.33 -10.49 1.10
N CYS A 9 17.60 -9.45 1.90
CA CYS A 9 18.92 -9.23 2.51
C CYS A 9 18.89 -8.83 3.99
N GLU A 10 17.71 -8.85 4.62
CA GLU A 10 17.48 -8.59 6.04
C GLU A 10 17.92 -7.19 6.52
N ALA A 11 18.23 -6.30 5.59
CA ALA A 11 18.58 -4.91 5.92
C ALA A 11 17.37 -4.21 6.55
N GLU A 12 17.57 -3.61 7.73
CA GLU A 12 16.56 -2.75 8.35
C GLU A 12 16.22 -1.59 7.42
N LEU A 13 14.95 -1.46 7.09
CA LEU A 13 14.40 -0.40 6.24
C LEU A 13 13.81 0.75 7.05
N THR A 14 13.49 0.54 8.33
CA THR A 14 12.91 1.58 9.20
C THR A 14 13.60 1.64 10.56
N ALA A 15 13.30 2.67 11.35
CA ALA A 15 13.46 2.60 12.80
C ALA A 15 12.37 1.70 13.43
N ARG A 16 12.35 1.57 14.76
CA ARG A 16 11.22 0.93 15.45
C ARG A 16 9.97 1.79 15.34
N LEU A 17 8.91 1.24 14.77
CA LEU A 17 7.63 1.89 14.57
C LEU A 17 6.56 1.32 15.52
N THR A 18 5.56 2.13 15.82
CA THR A 18 4.39 1.75 16.62
C THR A 18 3.20 1.51 15.71
N GLU A 19 2.50 0.39 15.90
CA GLU A 19 1.28 0.09 15.14
C GLU A 19 0.15 1.02 15.57
N VAL A 20 -0.55 1.60 14.61
CA VAL A 20 -1.76 2.39 14.80
C VAL A 20 -2.86 1.89 13.86
N PRO A 21 -4.14 2.15 14.18
CA PRO A 21 -5.24 1.82 13.26
C PRO A 21 -5.07 2.52 11.91
N LEU A 22 -5.42 1.82 10.83
CA LEU A 22 -5.42 2.38 9.48
C LEU A 22 -6.33 3.62 9.43
N PRO A 23 -5.83 4.79 8.98
CA PRO A 23 -6.66 5.98 8.88
C PRO A 23 -7.87 5.73 7.97
N GLY A 24 -9.07 6.15 8.38
CA GLY A 24 -10.28 5.95 7.58
C GLY A 24 -10.26 6.63 6.20
N HIS A 25 -9.31 7.54 5.98
CA HIS A 25 -9.07 8.20 4.69
C HIS A 25 -7.94 7.55 3.86
N ALA A 26 -7.39 6.40 4.26
CA ALA A 26 -6.24 5.77 3.60
C ALA A 26 -6.51 5.31 2.15
N HIS A 27 -7.78 5.20 1.76
CA HIS A 27 -8.21 4.86 0.40
C HIS A 27 -8.98 6.01 -0.28
N GLN A 28 -8.85 7.24 0.21
CA GLN A 28 -9.48 8.37 -0.46
C GLN A 28 -8.71 8.74 -1.72
N HIS A 29 -9.46 9.00 -2.78
CA HIS A 29 -8.95 9.48 -4.06
C HIS A 29 -9.70 10.78 -4.39
N TYR A 30 -8.98 11.78 -4.88
CA TYR A 30 -9.60 12.98 -5.45
C TYR A 30 -9.28 13.08 -6.93
N ARG A 31 -10.30 12.91 -7.78
CA ARG A 31 -10.13 12.80 -9.24
C ARG A 31 -9.10 11.72 -9.59
N HIS A 32 -7.92 12.14 -10.05
CA HIS A 32 -6.81 11.27 -10.44
C HIS A 32 -5.69 11.24 -9.39
N ASP A 33 -5.78 12.06 -8.35
CA ASP A 33 -4.73 12.18 -7.33
C ASP A 33 -4.96 11.16 -6.22
N LEU A 34 -3.93 10.39 -5.96
CA LEU A 34 -3.77 9.63 -4.73
C LEU A 34 -3.55 10.64 -3.61
N LEU A 35 -4.47 10.72 -2.65
CA LEU A 35 -4.21 11.39 -1.39
C LEU A 35 -3.60 10.33 -0.46
N PRO A 36 -2.27 10.22 -0.35
CA PRO A 36 -1.66 9.18 0.46
C PRO A 36 -2.14 9.31 1.91
N ALA A 37 -2.28 8.17 2.59
CA ALA A 37 -2.59 8.14 4.01
C ALA A 37 -1.52 8.95 4.76
N LEU A 38 -1.92 10.05 5.40
CA LEU A 38 -1.01 10.85 6.21
C LEU A 38 -0.77 10.10 7.52
N MET A 39 0.44 9.57 7.67
CA MET A 39 0.88 8.85 8.86
C MET A 39 1.73 9.77 9.74
N GLU A 40 1.52 9.68 11.06
CA GLU A 40 2.43 10.30 12.04
C GLU A 40 3.80 9.60 11.99
N GLN A 41 4.90 10.34 12.12
CA GLN A 41 6.24 9.75 12.09
C GLN A 41 6.43 8.76 13.24
N GLY A 42 7.17 7.68 13.00
CA GLY A 42 7.37 6.62 13.99
C GLY A 42 6.17 5.68 14.14
N THR A 43 5.18 5.75 13.25
CA THR A 43 4.00 4.87 13.24
C THR A 43 3.85 4.11 11.94
N TYR A 44 3.13 2.99 12.00
CA TYR A 44 2.70 2.25 10.82
C TYR A 44 1.27 1.76 11.00
N ALA A 45 0.56 1.54 9.89
CA ALA A 45 -0.71 0.83 9.91
C ALA A 45 -0.71 -0.29 8.86
N VAL A 46 -1.38 -1.39 9.19
CA VAL A 46 -1.60 -2.50 8.26
C VAL A 46 -2.76 -2.15 7.33
N ASP A 47 -2.52 -2.25 6.04
CA ASP A 47 -3.55 -2.14 5.00
C ASP A 47 -3.92 -3.54 4.50
N PRO A 48 -5.12 -4.06 4.84
CA PRO A 48 -5.52 -5.39 4.41
C PRO A 48 -5.88 -5.46 2.92
N LYS A 49 -5.99 -4.33 2.22
CA LYS A 49 -6.37 -4.30 0.81
C LYS A 49 -5.30 -4.98 -0.06
N PRO A 50 -5.66 -6.01 -0.84
CA PRO A 50 -4.72 -6.66 -1.75
C PRO A 50 -4.08 -5.67 -2.71
N TRP A 51 -2.76 -5.70 -2.80
CA TRP A 51 -2.01 -4.87 -3.75
C TRP A 51 -0.85 -5.65 -4.37
N GLY A 52 -0.51 -5.30 -5.61
CA GLY A 52 0.54 -5.99 -6.35
C GLY A 52 0.12 -7.33 -6.96
N PRO A 53 1.07 -8.08 -7.54
CA PRO A 53 0.80 -9.38 -8.14
C PRO A 53 0.48 -10.46 -7.08
N PRO A 54 -0.19 -11.56 -7.45
CA PRO A 54 -0.67 -11.86 -8.80
C PRO A 54 -1.92 -11.07 -9.18
N TRP A 55 -2.00 -10.67 -10.45
CA TRP A 55 -3.16 -9.98 -11.02
C TRP A 55 -3.99 -10.98 -11.84
N ARG A 56 -5.31 -10.99 -11.65
CA ARG A 56 -6.25 -11.79 -12.45
C ARG A 56 -7.23 -10.86 -13.17
N LYS A 57 -7.52 -11.12 -14.44
CA LYS A 57 -8.45 -10.29 -15.22
C LYS A 57 -9.87 -10.47 -14.71
N TRP A 58 -10.70 -9.44 -14.86
CA TRP A 58 -12.12 -9.50 -14.48
C TRP A 58 -12.85 -10.72 -15.08
N ASP A 59 -12.63 -10.96 -16.37
CA ASP A 59 -13.25 -12.08 -17.10
C ASP A 59 -12.88 -13.46 -16.53
N GLU A 60 -11.76 -13.58 -15.81
CA GLU A 60 -11.27 -14.82 -15.18
C GLU A 60 -11.77 -14.98 -13.73
N VAL A 61 -12.19 -13.88 -13.10
CA VAL A 61 -12.64 -13.86 -11.70
C VAL A 61 -14.16 -14.00 -11.64
N GLY A 62 -14.88 -13.31 -12.52
CA GLY A 62 -16.34 -13.27 -12.52
C GLY A 62 -16.93 -12.40 -11.41
N GLU A 63 -18.21 -12.10 -11.53
CA GLU A 63 -18.92 -11.13 -10.67
C GLU A 63 -19.03 -11.60 -9.21
N GLU A 64 -19.30 -12.88 -8.97
CA GLU A 64 -19.48 -13.43 -7.62
C GLU A 64 -18.19 -13.37 -6.80
N GLU A 65 -17.07 -13.84 -7.37
CA GLU A 65 -15.76 -13.81 -6.70
C GLU A 65 -15.29 -12.36 -6.50
N ALA A 66 -15.54 -11.47 -7.46
CA ALA A 66 -15.23 -10.04 -7.33
C ALA A 66 -16.05 -9.38 -6.20
N ALA A 67 -17.34 -9.69 -6.11
CA ALA A 67 -18.23 -9.16 -5.08
C ALA A 67 -17.83 -9.64 -3.68
N ALA A 68 -17.38 -10.89 -3.52
CA ALA A 68 -16.84 -11.40 -2.26
C ALA A 68 -15.59 -10.61 -1.79
N ARG A 69 -14.91 -9.91 -2.71
CA ARG A 69 -13.76 -9.03 -2.45
C ARG A 69 -14.14 -7.55 -2.41
N GLY A 70 -15.43 -7.22 -2.44
CA GLY A 70 -15.95 -5.85 -2.38
C GLY A 70 -15.85 -5.07 -3.69
N VAL A 71 -15.64 -5.75 -4.83
CA VAL A 71 -15.59 -5.14 -6.16
C VAL A 71 -16.86 -5.49 -6.92
N TYR A 72 -17.69 -4.48 -7.20
CA TYR A 72 -19.03 -4.67 -7.77
C TYR A 72 -19.17 -4.16 -9.20
N ALA A 73 -18.11 -3.61 -9.79
CA ALA A 73 -18.10 -3.09 -11.15
C ALA A 73 -16.86 -3.58 -11.89
N PRO A 74 -16.94 -3.79 -13.23
CA PRO A 74 -15.81 -4.26 -14.01
C PRO A 74 -14.58 -3.37 -13.87
N VAL A 75 -13.45 -4.00 -13.58
CA VAL A 75 -12.12 -3.40 -13.57
C VAL A 75 -11.22 -4.17 -14.53
N TYR A 76 -10.06 -3.61 -14.91
CA TYR A 76 -9.15 -4.33 -15.81
C TYR A 76 -8.65 -5.66 -15.19
N SER A 77 -8.24 -5.62 -13.92
CA SER A 77 -7.76 -6.78 -13.18
C SER A 77 -7.88 -6.56 -11.67
N LEU A 78 -8.03 -7.65 -10.91
CA LEU A 78 -8.01 -7.65 -9.46
C LEU A 78 -6.64 -8.13 -8.94
N SER A 79 -6.15 -7.49 -7.87
CA SER A 79 -5.00 -7.97 -7.11
C SER A 79 -5.38 -9.16 -6.22
N TYR A 80 -4.53 -10.17 -6.25
CA TYR A 80 -4.48 -11.28 -5.31
C TYR A 80 -3.16 -11.28 -4.53
N GLY A 81 -2.42 -10.18 -4.58
CA GLY A 81 -1.27 -9.95 -3.72
C GLY A 81 -1.68 -9.83 -2.25
N ALA A 82 -0.67 -9.85 -1.37
CA ALA A 82 -0.88 -9.61 0.04
C ALA A 82 -1.35 -8.16 0.29
N GLY A 83 -1.89 -7.93 1.49
CA GLY A 83 -2.00 -6.59 2.03
C GLY A 83 -0.63 -5.96 2.26
N GLY A 84 -0.63 -4.67 2.57
CA GLY A 84 0.58 -3.89 2.79
C GLY A 84 0.65 -3.28 4.19
N ALA A 85 1.64 -2.41 4.36
CA ALA A 85 1.71 -1.49 5.48
C ALA A 85 1.99 -0.08 4.95
N VAL A 86 1.42 0.92 5.59
CA VAL A 86 1.67 2.33 5.33
C VAL A 86 2.49 2.93 6.46
N ILE A 87 3.53 3.68 6.10
CA ILE A 87 4.45 4.40 7.00
C ILE A 87 4.57 5.85 6.54
N ALA A 88 5.07 6.75 7.40
CA ALA A 88 5.44 8.08 6.94
C ALA A 88 6.66 7.98 5.98
N PRO A 89 6.72 8.75 4.89
CA PRO A 89 7.88 8.73 3.98
C PRO A 89 9.23 9.03 4.66
N GLY A 90 9.24 9.73 5.79
CA GLY A 90 10.45 9.99 6.57
C GLY A 90 10.97 8.79 7.38
N ASP A 91 10.15 7.75 7.59
CA ASP A 91 10.51 6.62 8.44
C ASP A 91 11.37 5.57 7.71
N GLY A 92 11.44 5.63 6.38
CA GLY A 92 12.31 4.75 5.59
C GLY A 92 13.76 5.22 5.56
N ARG A 93 14.68 4.32 5.87
CA ARG A 93 16.12 4.57 5.84
C ARG A 93 16.61 4.70 4.40
N GLY A 94 17.46 5.70 4.16
CA GLY A 94 18.12 5.87 2.86
C GLY A 94 17.20 6.38 1.74
N MET A 95 15.95 6.73 2.03
CA MET A 95 15.10 7.43 1.07
C MET A 95 15.71 8.80 0.74
N ARG A 96 15.78 9.11 -0.56
CA ARG A 96 16.26 10.41 -1.05
C ARG A 96 15.24 10.98 -2.00
N LEU A 97 14.99 12.28 -1.88
CA LEU A 97 14.23 13.01 -2.89
C LEU A 97 15.01 12.95 -4.21
N ILE A 98 14.32 12.58 -5.29
CA ILE A 98 14.83 12.68 -6.66
C ILE A 98 14.08 13.86 -7.29
N PRO A 99 14.64 15.09 -7.29
CA PRO A 99 13.91 16.30 -7.68
C PRO A 99 13.34 16.25 -9.10
N GLU A 100 13.99 15.49 -9.99
CA GLU A 100 13.61 15.34 -11.40
C GLU A 100 12.53 14.27 -11.63
N ARG A 101 12.18 13.48 -10.60
CA ARG A 101 11.08 12.51 -10.62
C ARG A 101 10.01 12.96 -9.62
N LEU A 102 9.03 13.68 -10.14
CA LEU A 102 7.79 13.94 -9.44
C LEU A 102 6.83 12.78 -9.72
N ASP A 103 6.32 12.18 -8.65
CA ASP A 103 5.15 11.30 -8.61
C ASP A 103 5.36 9.77 -8.79
N GLY A 104 5.08 9.02 -7.72
CA GLY A 104 4.58 7.64 -7.69
C GLY A 104 5.43 6.49 -8.26
N TYR A 105 6.46 6.76 -9.06
CA TYR A 105 7.28 5.75 -9.71
C TYR A 105 8.71 5.86 -9.20
N CYS A 106 8.98 5.11 -8.12
CA CYS A 106 10.34 4.85 -7.64
C CYS A 106 11.22 4.31 -8.79
#